data_AF-K7FGQ8-F1
#
_entry.id   AF-K7FGQ8-F1
#
_cell.length_a   1.000
_cell.length_b   1.000
_cell.length_c   1.000
_cell.angle_alpha   90.00
_cell.angle_beta   90.00
_cell.angle_gamma   90.00
#
_symmetry.space_group_name_H-M   'P 1'
#
loop_
_entity.id
_entity.type
_entity.pdbx_description
1 polymer ?
#
loop_
_entity_poly.entity_id
_entity_poly.type
_entity_poly.pdbx_seq_one_letter_code
_entity_poly.pdbx_strand_id
1 'polypeptide(L)' 'ICVYGAHLSSEACRELGFSSNLLCSSCNLLGQFSLNQLDPFCRECCQEEAQFETRKLYAGAILEVCG' A
#
# COMPACT_ATOMS: atom_id res chain seq x y z
N ILE A 1 21.31 -2.94 18.76
CA ILE A 1 20.66 -4.21 18.35
C ILE A 1 19.38 -3.82 17.64
N CYS A 2 19.35 -3.82 16.31
CA CYS A 2 18.11 -3.65 15.55
C CYS A 2 17.76 -5.05 15.06
N VAL A 3 16.74 -5.62 15.70
CA VAL A 3 16.30 -6.99 15.47
C VAL A 3 15.60 -7.03 14.11
N TYR A 4 16.06 -7.95 13.27
CA TYR A 4 15.45 -8.44 12.05
C TYR A 4 13.90 -8.33 12.08
N GLY A 5 13.32 -7.46 11.24
CA GLY A 5 11.87 -7.31 11.07
C GLY A 5 11.18 -6.19 11.86
N ALA A 6 11.86 -5.07 12.11
CA ALA A 6 11.28 -3.92 12.81
C ALA A 6 10.32 -3.13 11.91
N HIS A 7 9.02 -3.43 11.95
CA HIS A 7 7.99 -2.47 11.56
C HIS A 7 8.12 -1.28 12.54
N LEU A 8 8.36 -0.07 12.03
CA LEU A 8 8.34 1.15 12.85
C LEU A 8 7.00 1.21 13.61
N SER A 9 6.98 1.73 14.84
CA SER A 9 5.69 1.92 15.52
C SER A 9 4.81 2.86 14.70
N SER A 10 3.48 2.68 14.78
CA SER A 10 2.54 3.51 14.01
C SER A 10 2.74 5.02 14.25
N GLU A 11 3.17 5.38 15.47
CA GLU A 11 3.53 6.73 15.89
C GLU A 11 4.79 7.23 15.18
N ALA A 12 5.83 6.40 15.08
CA ALA A 12 7.08 6.77 14.42
C ALA A 12 6.87 6.98 12.91
N CYS A 13 6.03 6.15 12.27
CA CYS A 13 5.61 6.37 10.89
C CYS A 13 4.87 7.70 10.71
N ARG A 14 4.02 8.06 11.67
CA ARG A 14 3.26 9.31 11.64
C ARG A 14 4.14 10.55 11.80
N GLU A 15 5.17 10.48 12.64
CA GLU A 15 6.17 11.56 12.79
C GLU A 15 7.01 11.76 11.52
N LEU A 16 7.23 10.69 10.74
CA LEU A 16 7.87 10.75 9.43
C LEU A 16 6.92 11.22 8.31
N GLY A 17 5.64 11.42 8.63
CA GLY A 17 4.61 11.86 7.68
C GLY A 17 3.94 10.74 6.89
N PHE A 18 4.17 9.48 7.26
CA PHE A 18 3.50 8.33 6.64
C PHE A 18 2.14 8.06 7.27
N SER A 19 1.18 7.63 6.43
CA SER A 19 -0.15 7.19 6.89
C SER A 19 -0.09 5.77 7.43
N SER A 20 -0.94 5.44 8.42
CA SER A 20 -1.08 4.08 8.96
C SER A 20 -1.62 3.07 7.94
N ASN A 21 -2.21 3.52 6.84
CA ASN A 21 -2.74 2.69 5.75
C ASN A 21 -1.86 2.76 4.49
N LEU A 22 -0.58 3.11 4.63
CA LEU A 22 0.35 3.22 3.52
C LEU A 22 0.53 1.84 2.85
N LEU A 23 0.40 1.78 1.53
CA LEU A 23 0.60 0.55 0.75
C LEU A 23 2.00 0.54 0.13
N CYS A 24 2.69 -0.60 0.11
CA CYS A 24 4.10 -0.68 -0.30
C CYS A 24 4.38 -0.29 -1.76
N SER A 25 3.40 -0.39 -2.66
CA SER A 25 3.44 0.14 -4.02
C SER A 25 3.63 1.67 -4.07
N SER A 26 3.17 2.38 -3.04
CA SER A 26 3.34 3.83 -2.92
C SER A 26 4.81 4.21 -2.74
N CYS A 27 5.62 3.35 -2.12
CA CYS A 27 7.06 3.60 -1.94
C CYS A 27 7.78 3.67 -3.29
N ASN A 28 7.35 2.89 -4.29
CA ASN A 28 7.93 2.91 -5.63
C ASN A 28 7.66 4.24 -6.38
N LEU A 29 6.67 5.03 -5.93
CA LEU A 29 6.35 6.33 -6.52
C LEU A 29 7.24 7.45 -5.96
N LEU A 30 7.86 7.27 -4.78
CA LEU A 30 8.73 8.28 -4.14
C LEU A 30 9.86 8.75 -5.06
N GLY A 31 10.41 7.85 -5.88
CA GLY A 31 11.46 8.17 -6.83
C GLY A 31 11.06 9.18 -7.91
N GLN A 32 9.78 9.23 -8.28
CA GLN A 32 9.26 10.20 -9.24
C GLN A 32 9.28 11.64 -8.69
N PHE A 33 9.24 11.78 -7.36
CA PHE A 33 9.24 13.07 -6.67
C PHE A 33 10.62 13.43 -6.08
N SER A 34 11.68 12.71 -6.47
CA SER A 34 13.02 12.84 -5.89
C SER A 34 13.07 12.57 -4.37
N LEU A 35 12.16 11.74 -3.85
CA LEU A 35 12.07 11.38 -2.43
C LEU A 35 12.70 10.01 -2.12
N ASN A 36 13.66 9.55 -2.93
CA ASN A 36 14.28 8.22 -2.78
C ASN A 36 14.89 7.95 -1.40
N GLN A 37 15.34 9.00 -0.70
CA GLN A 37 15.86 8.89 0.67
C GLN A 37 14.83 8.40 1.70
N LEU A 38 13.53 8.52 1.38
CA LEU A 38 12.43 8.07 2.22
C LEU A 38 12.01 6.62 1.95
N ASP A 39 12.48 6.00 0.85
CA ASP A 39 12.15 4.62 0.49
C ASP A 39 12.40 3.60 1.61
N PRO A 40 13.56 3.58 2.32
CA PRO A 40 13.78 2.62 3.41
C PRO A 40 12.76 2.79 4.54
N PHE A 41 12.45 4.03 4.93
CA PHE A 41 11.47 4.33 5.97
C PHE A 41 10.04 4.01 5.52
N CYS A 42 9.72 4.25 4.25
CA CYS A 42 8.44 3.91 3.66
C CYS A 42 8.18 2.41 3.72
N ARG A 43 9.21 1.59 3.44
CA ARG A 43 9.13 0.12 3.50
C ARG A 43 8.97 -0.43 4.92
N GLU A 44 9.44 0.30 5.93
CA GLU A 44 9.22 -0.07 7.34
C GLU A 44 7.83 0.33 7.86
N CYS A 45 7.09 1.16 7.12
CA CYS A 45 5.79 1.71 7.50
C CYS A 45 4.63 1.25 6.61
N CYS A 46 4.91 0.54 5.51
CA CYS A 46 3.90 0.14 4.55
C CYS A 46 3.34 -1.25 4.84
N GLN A 47 2.08 -1.44 4.45
CA GLN A 47 1.42 -2.74 4.41
C GLN A 47 1.57 -3.32 3.01
N GLU A 48 1.90 -4.60 2.94
CA GLU A 48 1.85 -5.33 1.67
C GLU A 48 0.43 -5.27 1.13
N GLU A 49 0.28 -4.95 -0.16
CA GLU A 49 -1.02 -5.12 -0.78
C GLU A 49 -1.37 -6.60 -0.75
N ALA A 50 -2.52 -6.93 -0.15
CA ALA A 50 -3.13 -8.22 -0.41
C ALA A 50 -3.28 -8.32 -1.93
N GLN A 51 -2.56 -9.26 -2.55
CA GLN A 51 -2.77 -9.60 -3.94
C GLN A 51 -4.27 -9.84 -4.10
N PHE A 52 -4.91 -8.96 -4.88
CA PHE A 52 -6.33 -8.96 -5.11
C PHE A 52 -6.85 -10.39 -5.18
N GLU A 53 -7.89 -10.68 -4.38
CA GLU A 53 -8.73 -11.85 -4.59
C GLU A 53 -8.85 -12.06 -6.10
N THR A 54 -8.35 -13.19 -6.59
CA THR A 54 -8.51 -13.63 -7.98
C THR A 54 -9.87 -13.18 -8.45
N ARG A 55 -9.92 -12.22 -9.39
CA ARG A 55 -11.15 -11.57 -9.88
C ARG A 55 -12.28 -12.59 -9.89
N LYS A 56 -13.18 -12.53 -8.90
CA LYS A 56 -14.28 -13.48 -8.84
C LYS A 56 -15.13 -13.22 -10.07
N LEU A 57 -15.18 -14.19 -10.98
CA LEU A 57 -16.04 -14.15 -12.14
C LEU A 57 -17.47 -14.34 -11.64
N TYR A 58 -18.24 -13.26 -11.57
CA TYR A 58 -19.66 -13.31 -11.28
C TYR A 58 -20.42 -13.63 -12.57
N ALA A 59 -21.52 -14.38 -12.46
CA ALA A 59 -22.39 -14.63 -13.60
C ALA A 59 -22.91 -13.28 -14.15
N GLY A 60 -22.85 -13.10 -15.47
CA GLY A 60 -23.39 -11.90 -16.13
C GLY A 60 -24.93 -11.89 -16.13
N ALA A 61 -25.51 -10.71 -16.22
CA ALA A 61 -26.95 -10.50 -16.41
C ALA A 61 -27.20 -9.64 -17.66
N ILE A 62 -28.29 -9.91 -18.37
CA ILE A 62 -28.74 -9.14 -19.53
C ILE A 62 -29.71 -8.07 -19.05
N LEU A 63 -29.48 -6.80 -19.42
CA LEU A 63 -30.42 -5.71 -19.18
C LEU A 63 -31.37 -5.60 -20.37
N GLU A 64 -32.61 -6.05 -20.21
CA GLU A 64 -33.67 -5.83 -21.20
C GLU A 64 -34.44 -4.53 -20.87
N VAL A 65 -34.68 -3.70 -21.88
CA VAL A 65 -35.53 -2.51 -21.78
C VAL A 65 -36.83 -2.79 -22.54
N CYS A 66 -37.96 -2.78 -21.84
CA CYS A 66 -39.27 -2.89 -22.49
C CYS A 66 -39.61 -1.57 -23.20
N GLY A 67 -39.99 -1.67 -24.47
CA GLY A 67 -40.54 -0.56 -25.26
C GLY A 67 -42.06 -0.52 -25.22
#